data_AF-A0A4Q7X956-F1
#
_entry.id   AF-A0A4Q7X956-F1
#
_cell.length_a   1.000
_cell.length_b   1.000
_cell.length_c   1.000
_cell.angle_alpha   90.00
_cell.angle_beta   90.00
_cell.angle_gamma   90.00
#
_symmetry.space_group_name_H-M   'P 1'
#
loop_
_entity.id
_entity.type
_entity.pdbx_description
1 polymer ?
#
loop_
_entity_poly.entity_id
_entity_poly.type
_entity_poly.pdbx_seq_one_letter_code
_entity_poly.pdbx_strand_id
1 'polypeptide(L)'
;MTTVLVTGATGRVGRHVVAGLRAAGVTVRALVRTPDLAGFPPDVELIQGDITDASAVRRAAAGVDAAFLLWPSFSADGASQIVPSLPSRVVYLSSLNAAEGGVWGDVEQLLRDAGKAWTFLRPSGFAVNAQGWAGDFRSGDRLRLPYPEASRSMIHERDIAAVAVLSFVNPGHVGQIYELTGPEALTQAEQVATIGRAVGKDLHVVPLTSDAARQAMLDQGADPALAASAVSYWASLVDNPEPVTTTVAELTGRPALTFAEWAREHADEFRVLSTAEVAQGYVDALSAGRLDEAFNFLSPDVIRSAPLESPTDLKGTTAILENAQRLTTDLEYLAVETLGPLLHEDHFAIRFTFDQRNTVTGLRSQTTKLSLCTVDSGQITREEVFYYTPPSGS
;
A
#
# COMPACT_ATOMS: atom_id res chain seq x y z
N MET A 1 23.79 16.24 -2.82
CA MET A 1 22.88 15.08 -2.78
C MET A 1 21.49 15.63 -2.93
N THR A 2 20.68 15.07 -3.83
CA THR A 2 19.28 15.49 -4.00
C THR A 2 18.44 14.92 -2.88
N THR A 3 17.65 15.76 -2.22
CA THR A 3 16.64 15.35 -1.24
C THR A 3 15.27 15.44 -1.89
N VAL A 4 14.50 14.34 -1.84
CA VAL A 4 13.15 14.26 -2.41
C VAL A 4 12.13 14.07 -1.31
N LEU A 5 11.12 14.95 -1.28
CA LEU A 5 9.93 14.82 -0.46
C LEU A 5 8.94 13.88 -1.16
N VAL A 6 8.53 12.80 -0.50
CA VAL A 6 7.50 11.88 -1.02
C VAL A 6 6.22 12.07 -0.23
N THR A 7 5.16 12.54 -0.89
CA THR A 7 3.80 12.55 -0.32
C THR A 7 3.11 11.22 -0.60
N GLY A 8 2.20 10.79 0.29
CA GLY A 8 1.57 9.48 0.16
C GLY A 8 2.57 8.32 0.25
N ALA A 9 3.68 8.52 0.97
CA ALA A 9 4.82 7.61 1.01
C ALA A 9 4.45 6.18 1.40
N THR A 10 3.55 5.99 2.37
CA THR A 10 3.09 4.66 2.82
C THR A 10 2.04 4.03 1.89
N GLY A 11 1.64 4.73 0.84
CA GLY A 11 0.65 4.26 -0.13
C GLY A 11 1.18 3.20 -1.08
N ARG A 12 0.27 2.64 -1.89
CA ARG A 12 0.55 1.57 -2.86
C ARG A 12 1.68 1.91 -3.83
N VAL A 13 1.68 3.12 -4.40
CA VAL A 13 2.76 3.60 -5.29
C VAL A 13 3.93 4.20 -4.49
N GLY A 14 3.62 5.03 -3.49
CA GLY A 14 4.61 5.80 -2.73
C GLY A 14 5.70 4.93 -2.09
N ARG A 15 5.35 3.74 -1.58
CA ARG A 15 6.33 2.84 -0.93
C ARG A 15 7.41 2.39 -1.89
N HIS A 16 7.06 2.15 -3.16
CA HIS A 16 7.99 1.78 -4.21
C HIS A 16 8.81 2.98 -4.69
N VAL A 17 8.25 4.19 -4.67
CA VAL A 17 9.01 5.43 -4.94
C VAL A 17 10.08 5.64 -3.88
N VAL A 18 9.73 5.51 -2.58
CA VAL A 18 10.71 5.60 -1.48
C VAL A 18 11.82 4.56 -1.65
N ALA A 19 11.46 3.29 -1.86
CA ALA A 19 12.43 2.22 -2.04
C ALA A 19 13.35 2.46 -3.24
N GLY A 20 12.79 2.86 -4.39
CA GLY A 20 13.57 3.10 -5.61
C GLY A 20 14.49 4.33 -5.53
N LEU A 21 14.04 5.42 -4.89
CA LEU A 21 14.87 6.60 -4.65
C LEU A 21 16.06 6.27 -3.74
N ARG A 22 15.84 5.52 -2.66
CA ARG A 22 16.92 5.04 -1.77
C ARG A 22 17.92 4.18 -2.52
N ALA A 23 17.45 3.23 -3.32
CA ALA A 23 18.31 2.37 -4.14
C ALA A 23 19.16 3.18 -5.15
N ALA A 24 18.65 4.32 -5.61
CA ALA A 24 19.36 5.26 -6.47
C ALA A 24 20.29 6.24 -5.71
N GLY A 25 20.43 6.11 -4.39
CA GLY A 25 21.28 6.98 -3.56
C GLY A 25 20.70 8.39 -3.34
N VAL A 26 19.40 8.57 -3.54
CA VAL A 26 18.68 9.83 -3.28
C VAL A 26 18.22 9.86 -1.82
N THR A 27 18.43 10.98 -1.13
CA THR A 27 17.92 11.16 0.24
C THR A 27 16.40 11.32 0.20
N VAL A 28 15.68 10.51 0.98
CA VAL A 28 14.22 10.54 1.00
C VAL A 28 13.70 11.14 2.29
N ARG A 29 12.79 12.09 2.14
CA ARG A 29 11.94 12.58 3.22
C ARG A 29 10.50 12.18 2.93
N ALA A 30 9.85 11.48 3.85
CA ALA A 30 8.48 11.01 3.70
C ALA A 30 7.53 11.87 4.54
N LEU A 31 6.51 12.45 3.90
CA LEU A 31 5.39 13.06 4.61
C LEU A 31 4.37 11.97 4.94
N VAL A 32 4.18 11.70 6.23
CA VAL A 32 3.34 10.60 6.71
C VAL A 32 2.43 11.08 7.83
N ARG A 33 1.20 10.55 7.89
CA ARG A 33 0.23 10.93 8.93
C ARG A 33 0.60 10.34 10.29
N THR A 34 1.11 9.11 10.29
CA THR A 34 1.50 8.36 11.48
C THR A 34 2.90 7.78 11.28
N PRO A 35 3.96 8.50 11.68
CA PRO A 35 5.35 8.07 11.47
C PRO A 35 5.67 6.68 12.01
N ASP A 36 5.12 6.35 13.17
CA ASP A 36 5.36 5.05 13.83
C ASP A 36 4.78 3.86 13.06
N LEU A 37 3.86 4.12 12.12
CA LEU A 37 3.24 3.12 11.23
C LEU A 37 3.81 3.16 9.81
N ALA A 38 4.86 3.94 9.58
CA ALA A 38 5.36 4.15 8.22
C ALA A 38 6.19 2.97 7.70
N GLY A 39 6.74 2.15 8.60
CA GLY A 39 7.50 0.94 8.24
C GLY A 39 8.79 1.19 7.47
N PHE A 40 9.28 2.43 7.45
CA PHE A 40 10.47 2.79 6.67
C PHE A 40 11.77 2.58 7.46
N PRO A 41 12.88 2.24 6.77
CA PRO A 41 14.20 2.15 7.39
C PRO A 41 14.66 3.48 8.03
N PRO A 42 15.57 3.45 9.02
CA PRO A 42 15.99 4.64 9.78
C PRO A 42 16.64 5.77 8.95
N ASP A 43 17.12 5.47 7.74
CA ASP A 43 17.69 6.47 6.83
C ASP A 43 16.64 7.26 6.02
N VAL A 44 15.35 6.91 6.15
CA VAL A 44 14.24 7.73 5.62
C VAL A 44 13.82 8.74 6.67
N GLU A 45 13.93 10.03 6.34
CA GLU A 45 13.48 11.09 7.24
C GLU A 45 11.94 11.16 7.25
N LEU A 46 11.32 10.91 8.40
CA LEU A 46 9.86 10.96 8.55
C LEU A 46 9.41 12.32 9.07
N ILE A 47 8.51 12.97 8.35
CA ILE A 47 7.83 14.19 8.80
C ILE A 47 6.36 13.88 9.01
N GLN A 48 5.88 14.10 10.23
CA GLN A 48 4.46 13.99 10.53
C GLN A 48 3.68 15.14 9.90
N GLY A 49 2.65 14.80 9.14
CA GLY A 49 1.71 15.78 8.60
C GLY A 49 0.77 15.23 7.53
N ASP A 50 -0.17 16.07 7.15
CA ASP A 50 -1.13 15.81 6.07
C ASP A 50 -0.85 16.73 4.88
N ILE A 51 -1.01 16.21 3.66
CA ILE A 51 -0.80 16.97 2.43
C ILE A 51 -1.82 18.11 2.25
N THR A 52 -2.97 18.05 2.93
CA THR A 52 -3.98 19.11 2.98
C THR A 52 -3.65 20.23 3.97
N ASP A 53 -2.60 20.10 4.79
CA ASP A 53 -2.09 21.15 5.67
C ASP A 53 -0.85 21.84 5.05
N ALA A 54 -1.06 23.06 4.53
CA ALA A 54 0.00 23.86 3.93
C ALA A 54 1.18 24.12 4.89
N SER A 55 0.93 24.22 6.20
CA SER A 55 2.00 24.42 7.19
C SER A 55 2.87 23.18 7.34
N ALA A 56 2.25 21.99 7.35
CA ALA A 56 2.96 20.72 7.38
C ALA A 56 3.77 20.50 6.11
N VAL A 57 3.19 20.80 4.95
CA VAL A 57 3.89 20.72 3.66
C VAL A 57 5.09 21.67 3.63
N ARG A 58 4.97 22.91 4.12
CA ARG A 58 6.12 23.84 4.21
C ARG A 58 7.23 23.30 5.10
N ARG A 59 6.90 22.73 6.26
CA ARG A 59 7.90 22.11 7.15
C ARG A 59 8.60 20.95 6.45
N ALA A 60 7.85 20.09 5.78
CA ALA A 60 8.39 18.94 5.07
C ALA A 60 9.25 19.35 3.86
N ALA A 61 8.87 20.41 3.14
CA ALA A 61 9.59 20.91 1.96
C ALA A 61 10.83 21.75 2.29
N ALA A 62 11.03 22.15 3.56
CA ALA A 62 12.15 22.99 3.95
C ALA A 62 13.51 22.32 3.67
N GLY A 63 14.31 22.93 2.79
CA GLY A 63 15.62 22.39 2.40
C GLY A 63 15.57 21.18 1.46
N VAL A 64 14.40 20.87 0.87
CA VAL A 64 14.22 19.78 -0.09
C VAL A 64 14.31 20.31 -1.52
N ASP A 65 14.92 19.53 -2.42
CA ASP A 65 15.15 19.92 -3.82
C ASP A 65 13.94 19.64 -4.73
N ALA A 66 13.23 18.54 -4.50
CA ALA A 66 12.11 18.11 -5.33
C ALA A 66 11.05 17.35 -4.54
N ALA A 67 9.83 17.20 -5.10
CA ALA A 67 8.78 16.40 -4.49
C ALA A 67 8.14 15.40 -5.46
N PHE A 68 7.85 14.20 -4.97
CA PHE A 68 6.84 13.32 -5.55
C PHE A 68 5.49 13.67 -4.92
N LEU A 69 4.55 14.13 -5.75
CA LEU A 69 3.22 14.55 -5.32
C LEU A 69 2.20 13.47 -5.68
N LEU A 70 1.53 12.94 -4.66
CA LEU A 70 0.22 12.30 -4.73
C LEU A 70 -0.82 13.26 -4.15
N TRP A 71 -1.87 13.57 -4.94
CA TRP A 71 -3.04 14.29 -4.46
C TRP A 71 -4.12 13.30 -4.02
N PRO A 72 -4.57 13.31 -2.75
CA PRO A 72 -5.38 12.21 -2.19
C PRO A 72 -6.90 12.45 -2.28
N SER A 73 -7.35 13.48 -2.99
CA SER A 73 -8.76 13.88 -3.06
C SER A 73 -9.33 13.78 -4.48
N PHE A 74 -10.63 13.52 -4.58
CA PHE A 74 -11.40 13.60 -5.82
C PHE A 74 -11.82 15.03 -6.19
N SER A 75 -11.51 16.01 -5.34
CA SER A 75 -11.60 17.43 -5.66
C SER A 75 -10.23 18.10 -5.59
N ALA A 76 -10.05 19.19 -6.33
CA ALA A 76 -8.84 20.02 -6.27
C ALA A 76 -8.86 21.00 -5.08
N ASP A 77 -9.84 20.88 -4.17
CA ASP A 77 -10.02 21.81 -3.07
C ASP A 77 -8.79 21.84 -2.16
N GLY A 78 -8.29 23.05 -1.89
CA GLY A 78 -7.08 23.25 -1.10
C GLY A 78 -5.78 23.07 -1.88
N ALA A 79 -5.77 22.46 -3.08
CA ALA A 79 -4.55 22.27 -3.86
C ALA A 79 -3.82 23.59 -4.16
N SER A 80 -4.57 24.66 -4.43
CA SER A 80 -4.04 26.01 -4.68
C SER A 80 -3.30 26.60 -3.47
N GLN A 81 -3.61 26.15 -2.25
CA GLN A 81 -2.91 26.55 -1.01
C GLN A 81 -1.66 25.69 -0.76
N ILE A 82 -1.66 24.45 -1.26
CA ILE A 82 -0.58 23.48 -1.08
C ILE A 82 0.54 23.67 -2.11
N VAL A 83 0.18 23.81 -3.39
CA VAL A 83 1.13 23.88 -4.52
C VAL A 83 2.26 24.92 -4.30
N PRO A 84 1.99 26.14 -3.81
CA PRO A 84 3.05 27.11 -3.53
C PRO A 84 4.08 26.62 -2.50
N SER A 85 3.64 25.78 -1.55
CA SER A 85 4.47 25.23 -0.47
C SER A 85 5.35 24.05 -0.88
N LEU A 86 5.13 23.47 -2.07
CA LEU A 86 5.95 22.38 -2.60
C LEU A 86 7.34 22.89 -3.05
N PRO A 87 8.36 22.02 -3.14
CA PRO A 87 9.64 22.34 -3.78
C PRO A 87 9.49 22.87 -5.22
N SER A 88 10.58 23.39 -5.79
CA SER A 88 10.58 23.96 -7.14
C SER A 88 10.35 22.90 -8.22
N ARG A 89 10.87 21.68 -8.02
CA ARG A 89 10.68 20.53 -8.91
C ARG A 89 9.64 19.56 -8.36
N VAL A 90 8.69 19.14 -9.19
CA VAL A 90 7.59 18.23 -8.78
C VAL A 90 7.38 17.14 -9.83
N VAL A 91 7.44 15.89 -9.42
CA VAL A 91 6.91 14.76 -10.20
C VAL A 91 5.53 14.44 -9.64
N TYR A 92 4.48 14.66 -10.42
CA TYR A 92 3.10 14.50 -9.97
C TYR A 92 2.47 13.24 -10.55
N LEU A 93 1.92 12.41 -9.66
CA LEU A 93 1.06 11.29 -10.01
C LEU A 93 -0.33 11.81 -10.36
N SER A 94 -0.53 12.04 -11.65
CA SER A 94 -1.77 12.51 -12.30
C SER A 94 -2.64 11.30 -12.70
N SER A 95 -3.43 11.45 -13.77
CA SER A 95 -4.31 10.42 -14.33
C SER A 95 -4.33 10.53 -15.85
N LEU A 96 -4.55 9.41 -16.55
CA LEU A 96 -4.70 9.36 -18.01
C LEU A 96 -5.72 10.38 -18.52
N ASN A 97 -6.85 10.53 -17.81
CA ASN A 97 -7.94 11.41 -18.21
C ASN A 97 -7.69 12.89 -17.86
N ALA A 98 -6.52 13.25 -17.29
CA ALA A 98 -6.22 14.64 -16.91
C ALA A 98 -6.19 15.61 -18.11
N ALA A 99 -6.02 15.10 -19.34
CA ALA A 99 -6.15 15.89 -20.57
C ALA A 99 -7.58 16.44 -20.80
N GLU A 100 -8.59 15.76 -20.25
CA GLU A 100 -10.01 16.12 -20.37
C GLU A 100 -10.47 17.07 -19.24
N GLY A 101 -9.56 17.41 -18.31
CA GLY A 101 -9.83 18.23 -17.13
C GLY A 101 -10.06 17.41 -15.86
N GLY A 102 -10.88 17.95 -14.95
CA GLY A 102 -11.13 17.37 -13.63
C GLY A 102 -9.97 17.55 -12.65
N VAL A 103 -10.09 16.96 -11.46
CA VAL A 103 -9.18 17.19 -10.32
C VAL A 103 -7.70 17.08 -10.69
N TRP A 104 -7.30 16.04 -11.45
CA TRP A 104 -5.90 15.86 -11.82
C TRP A 104 -5.42 16.91 -12.82
N GLY A 105 -6.26 17.27 -13.80
CA GLY A 105 -5.95 18.35 -14.75
C GLY A 105 -5.84 19.71 -14.06
N ASP A 106 -6.71 19.98 -13.08
CA ASP A 106 -6.68 21.21 -12.28
C ASP A 106 -5.39 21.31 -11.45
N VAL A 107 -4.96 20.21 -10.81
CA VAL A 107 -3.68 20.19 -10.07
C VAL A 107 -2.49 20.33 -11.01
N GLU A 108 -2.50 19.72 -12.20
CA GLU A 108 -1.46 19.95 -13.21
C GLU A 108 -1.40 21.43 -13.61
N GLN A 109 -2.55 22.08 -13.81
CA GLN A 109 -2.61 23.50 -14.16
C GLN A 109 -2.06 24.38 -13.03
N LEU A 110 -2.43 24.10 -11.78
CA LEU A 110 -1.89 24.81 -10.61
C LEU A 110 -0.37 24.70 -10.52
N LEU A 111 0.20 23.52 -10.82
CA LEU A 111 1.65 23.32 -10.85
C LEU A 111 2.33 24.13 -11.97
N ARG A 112 1.70 24.23 -13.15
CA ARG A 112 2.16 25.09 -14.26
C ARG A 112 2.12 26.57 -13.86
N ASP A 113 1.00 27.03 -13.33
CA ASP A 113 0.78 28.44 -12.97
C ASP A 113 1.71 28.90 -11.83
N ALA A 114 2.04 28.00 -10.92
CA ALA A 114 3.02 28.24 -9.85
C ALA A 114 4.48 28.19 -10.32
N GLY A 115 4.73 28.01 -11.63
CA GLY A 115 6.07 28.00 -12.22
C GLY A 115 6.94 26.82 -11.76
N LYS A 116 6.33 25.69 -11.37
CA LYS A 116 7.07 24.49 -10.95
C LYS A 116 7.77 23.85 -12.15
N ALA A 117 8.96 23.29 -11.92
CA ALA A 117 9.60 22.37 -12.84
C ALA A 117 8.95 21.00 -12.71
N TRP A 118 7.91 20.75 -13.50
CA TRP A 118 7.04 19.59 -13.35
C TRP A 118 7.40 18.42 -14.27
N THR A 119 7.02 17.22 -13.87
CA THR A 119 6.85 16.03 -14.73
C THR A 119 5.53 15.38 -14.35
N PHE A 120 4.67 15.08 -15.33
CA PHE A 120 3.35 14.50 -15.08
C PHE A 120 3.31 13.03 -15.47
N LEU A 121 2.98 12.18 -14.51
CA LEU A 121 2.76 10.76 -14.72
C LEU A 121 1.26 10.54 -14.81
N ARG A 122 0.76 10.14 -15.98
CA ARG A 122 -0.66 9.93 -16.28
C ARG A 122 -0.94 8.43 -16.46
N PRO A 123 -1.03 7.67 -15.36
CA PRO A 123 -1.35 6.25 -15.42
C PRO A 123 -2.80 5.98 -15.84
N SER A 124 -3.02 4.83 -16.48
CA SER A 124 -4.33 4.18 -16.66
C SER A 124 -4.85 3.59 -15.33
N GLY A 125 -5.78 2.61 -15.37
CA GLY A 125 -6.24 1.91 -14.17
C GLY A 125 -5.12 1.15 -13.46
N PHE A 126 -5.08 1.16 -12.11
CA PHE A 126 -3.99 0.51 -11.36
C PHE A 126 -4.34 -0.95 -11.09
N ALA A 127 -3.42 -1.88 -11.36
CA ALA A 127 -3.60 -3.30 -11.09
C ALA A 127 -3.98 -3.57 -9.62
N VAL A 128 -3.31 -2.87 -8.69
CA VAL A 128 -3.56 -2.92 -7.24
C VAL A 128 -4.99 -2.58 -6.80
N ASN A 129 -5.81 -1.96 -7.65
CA ASN A 129 -7.23 -1.75 -7.34
C ASN A 129 -8.01 -3.06 -7.27
N ALA A 130 -7.56 -4.12 -7.96
CA ALA A 130 -8.19 -5.43 -7.91
C ALA A 130 -8.12 -6.08 -6.52
N GLN A 131 -7.23 -5.62 -5.62
CA GLN A 131 -7.26 -6.03 -4.20
C GLN A 131 -8.61 -5.76 -3.53
N GLY A 132 -9.40 -4.80 -4.04
CA GLY A 132 -10.75 -4.55 -3.56
C GLY A 132 -11.69 -5.75 -3.71
N TRP A 133 -11.37 -6.71 -4.57
CA TRP A 133 -12.14 -7.95 -4.79
C TRP A 133 -11.70 -9.11 -3.90
N ALA A 134 -10.66 -8.93 -3.09
CA ALA A 134 -10.12 -9.98 -2.22
C ALA A 134 -11.17 -10.59 -1.29
N GLY A 135 -12.02 -9.75 -0.67
CA GLY A 135 -13.08 -10.21 0.23
C GLY A 135 -14.11 -11.12 -0.46
N ASP A 136 -14.53 -10.77 -1.67
CA ASP A 136 -15.47 -11.57 -2.46
C ASP A 136 -14.87 -12.94 -2.83
N PHE A 137 -13.59 -12.99 -3.20
CA PHE A 137 -12.92 -14.24 -3.61
C PHE A 137 -12.44 -15.11 -2.44
N ARG A 138 -12.30 -14.54 -1.25
CA ARG A 138 -12.14 -15.31 -0.01
C ARG A 138 -13.45 -15.97 0.41
N SER A 139 -14.58 -15.28 0.23
CA SER A 139 -15.91 -15.75 0.66
C SER A 139 -16.66 -16.58 -0.39
N GLY A 140 -16.24 -16.53 -1.66
CA GLY A 140 -16.86 -17.27 -2.75
C GLY A 140 -16.04 -17.27 -4.03
N ASP A 141 -16.68 -17.65 -5.12
CA ASP A 141 -16.10 -17.78 -6.48
C ASP A 141 -16.69 -16.77 -7.47
N ARG A 142 -17.55 -15.86 -7.00
CA ARG A 142 -18.35 -14.94 -7.84
C ARG A 142 -18.15 -13.50 -7.43
N LEU A 143 -17.81 -12.67 -8.40
CA LEU A 143 -17.73 -11.22 -8.26
C LEU A 143 -18.80 -10.54 -9.10
N ARG A 144 -19.51 -9.57 -8.53
CA ARG A 144 -20.56 -8.82 -9.24
C ARG A 144 -19.97 -7.52 -9.78
N LEU A 145 -19.84 -7.40 -11.11
CA LEU A 145 -19.29 -6.20 -11.74
C LEU A 145 -20.25 -5.66 -12.83
N PRO A 146 -20.40 -4.34 -12.96
CA PRO A 146 -21.01 -3.76 -14.14
C PRO A 146 -20.04 -3.88 -15.33
N TYR A 147 -20.57 -4.09 -16.53
CA TYR A 147 -19.79 -4.14 -17.78
C TYR A 147 -18.57 -5.09 -17.73
N PRO A 148 -18.77 -6.41 -17.58
CA PRO A 148 -17.67 -7.39 -17.59
C PRO A 148 -16.73 -7.27 -18.81
N GLU A 149 -17.23 -6.75 -19.93
CA GLU A 149 -16.55 -6.54 -21.20
C GLU A 149 -15.75 -5.22 -21.26
N ALA A 150 -15.87 -4.34 -20.25
CA ALA A 150 -15.12 -3.09 -20.20
C ALA A 150 -13.61 -3.37 -20.14
N SER A 151 -12.87 -2.87 -21.14
CA SER A 151 -11.45 -3.22 -21.33
C SER A 151 -10.50 -2.11 -20.90
N ARG A 152 -9.51 -2.49 -20.09
CA ARG A 152 -8.62 -1.57 -19.37
C ARG A 152 -7.16 -2.00 -19.46
N SER A 153 -6.24 -1.04 -19.52
CA SER A 153 -4.81 -1.29 -19.65
C SER A 153 -4.11 -1.21 -18.30
N MET A 154 -4.45 -2.14 -17.40
CA MET A 154 -4.11 -2.09 -15.98
C MET A 154 -2.59 -1.98 -15.73
N ILE A 155 -2.12 -0.85 -15.20
CA ILE A 155 -0.71 -0.61 -14.91
C ILE A 155 -0.31 -1.10 -13.51
N HIS A 156 0.87 -1.72 -13.41
CA HIS A 156 1.47 -2.11 -12.15
C HIS A 156 2.10 -0.89 -11.43
N GLU A 157 1.82 -0.73 -10.14
CA GLU A 157 2.33 0.35 -9.29
C GLU A 157 3.87 0.46 -9.24
N ARG A 158 4.60 -0.66 -9.46
CA ARG A 158 6.06 -0.66 -9.57
C ARG A 158 6.56 0.03 -10.83
N ASP A 159 5.80 0.01 -11.92
CA ASP A 159 6.16 0.71 -13.16
C ASP A 159 5.93 2.22 -13.03
N ILE A 160 4.84 2.63 -12.38
CA ILE A 160 4.60 4.02 -12.02
C ILE A 160 5.77 4.55 -11.18
N ALA A 161 6.15 3.80 -10.14
CA ALA A 161 7.26 4.16 -9.26
C ALA A 161 8.60 4.20 -10.01
N ALA A 162 8.87 3.25 -10.90
CA ALA A 162 10.10 3.24 -11.70
C ALA A 162 10.23 4.50 -12.56
N VAL A 163 9.15 4.90 -13.26
CA VAL A 163 9.15 6.13 -14.06
C VAL A 163 9.27 7.38 -13.18
N ALA A 164 8.64 7.39 -12.00
CA ALA A 164 8.80 8.49 -11.05
C ALA A 164 10.27 8.64 -10.60
N VAL A 165 10.92 7.54 -10.23
CA VAL A 165 12.34 7.52 -9.81
C VAL A 165 13.23 8.01 -10.95
N LEU A 166 13.04 7.49 -12.17
CA LEU A 166 13.76 7.94 -13.37
C LEU A 166 13.61 9.45 -13.59
N SER A 167 12.40 9.97 -13.39
CA SER A 167 12.09 11.40 -13.51
C SER A 167 12.82 12.27 -12.49
N PHE A 168 13.37 11.73 -11.40
CA PHE A 168 14.21 12.47 -10.46
C PHE A 168 15.71 12.35 -10.77
N VAL A 169 16.18 11.15 -11.09
CA VAL A 169 17.60 10.85 -11.32
C VAL A 169 18.12 11.41 -12.64
N ASN A 170 17.24 11.62 -13.64
CA ASN A 170 17.58 12.24 -14.91
C ASN A 170 16.84 13.58 -15.07
N PRO A 171 17.54 14.73 -15.22
CA PRO A 171 16.89 16.03 -15.38
C PRO A 171 16.16 16.21 -16.72
N GLY A 172 16.39 15.34 -17.71
CA GLY A 172 15.75 15.43 -19.05
C GLY A 172 14.23 15.24 -19.07
N HIS A 173 13.62 14.87 -17.93
CA HIS A 173 12.20 14.61 -17.80
C HIS A 173 11.36 15.84 -17.39
N VAL A 174 11.99 16.99 -17.12
CA VAL A 174 11.28 18.23 -16.80
C VAL A 174 10.45 18.69 -18.00
N GLY A 175 9.20 19.07 -17.76
CA GLY A 175 8.22 19.48 -18.77
C GLY A 175 7.59 18.33 -19.55
N GLN A 176 7.83 17.07 -19.16
CA GLN A 176 7.31 15.89 -19.84
C GLN A 176 6.00 15.39 -19.22
N ILE A 177 5.14 14.86 -20.09
CA ILE A 177 3.91 14.17 -19.73
C ILE A 177 4.06 12.73 -20.22
N TYR A 178 3.86 11.77 -19.32
CA TYR A 178 3.98 10.36 -19.62
C TYR A 178 2.65 9.65 -19.40
N GLU A 179 2.05 9.14 -20.46
CA GLU A 179 0.91 8.23 -20.39
C GLU A 179 1.43 6.82 -20.11
N LEU A 180 1.06 6.28 -18.95
CA LEU A 180 1.61 5.03 -18.42
C LEU A 180 0.53 3.97 -18.36
N THR A 181 0.71 2.87 -19.09
CA THR A 181 -0.26 1.77 -19.13
C THR A 181 0.39 0.45 -18.80
N GLY A 182 -0.43 -0.55 -18.47
CA GLY A 182 -0.01 -1.96 -18.59
C GLY A 182 0.29 -2.33 -20.04
N PRO A 183 0.94 -3.47 -20.29
CA PRO A 183 1.37 -3.90 -21.63
C PRO A 183 0.22 -4.46 -22.50
N GLU A 184 -0.98 -4.61 -21.93
CA GLU A 184 -2.13 -5.23 -22.56
C GLU A 184 -3.43 -4.58 -22.05
N ALA A 185 -4.49 -4.62 -22.86
CA ALA A 185 -5.84 -4.24 -22.45
C ALA A 185 -6.64 -5.50 -22.11
N LEU A 186 -7.22 -5.53 -20.92
CA LEU A 186 -7.97 -6.67 -20.39
C LEU A 186 -9.37 -6.24 -20.00
N THR A 187 -10.37 -7.00 -20.43
CA THR A 187 -11.73 -6.89 -19.93
C THR A 187 -11.77 -7.16 -18.42
N GLN A 188 -12.77 -6.63 -17.72
CA GLN A 188 -12.94 -6.95 -16.29
C GLN A 188 -13.11 -8.46 -16.06
N ALA A 189 -13.78 -9.17 -16.97
CA ALA A 189 -13.89 -10.63 -16.94
C ALA A 189 -12.53 -11.32 -17.08
N GLU A 190 -11.66 -10.86 -17.99
CA GLU A 190 -10.30 -11.38 -18.15
C GLU A 190 -9.40 -11.08 -16.95
N GLN A 191 -9.57 -9.91 -16.30
CA GLN A 191 -8.87 -9.59 -15.05
C GLN A 191 -9.24 -10.61 -13.96
N VAL A 192 -10.54 -10.88 -13.76
CA VAL A 192 -11.02 -11.89 -12.80
C VAL A 192 -10.51 -13.29 -13.15
N ALA A 193 -10.57 -13.69 -14.41
CA ALA A 193 -10.04 -14.98 -14.86
C ALA A 193 -8.51 -15.08 -14.65
N THR A 194 -7.78 -13.97 -14.79
CA THR A 194 -6.33 -13.91 -14.54
C THR A 194 -6.00 -14.10 -13.07
N ILE A 195 -6.78 -13.47 -12.17
CA ILE A 195 -6.68 -13.70 -10.72
C ILE A 195 -7.02 -15.17 -10.40
N GLY A 196 -8.09 -15.70 -10.99
CA GLY A 196 -8.50 -17.10 -10.82
C GLY A 196 -7.38 -18.09 -11.16
N ARG A 197 -6.71 -17.89 -12.31
CA ARG A 197 -5.53 -18.67 -12.68
C ARG A 197 -4.40 -18.55 -11.67
N ALA A 198 -4.13 -17.35 -11.15
CA ALA A 198 -3.06 -17.12 -10.17
C ALA A 198 -3.32 -17.82 -8.83
N VAL A 199 -4.59 -17.89 -8.39
CA VAL A 199 -4.97 -18.56 -7.13
C VAL A 199 -5.40 -20.02 -7.29
N GLY A 200 -5.44 -20.54 -8.52
CA GLY A 200 -5.91 -21.89 -8.82
C GLY A 200 -7.41 -22.09 -8.58
N LYS A 201 -8.23 -21.04 -8.72
CA LYS A 201 -9.70 -21.10 -8.59
C LYS A 201 -10.38 -20.70 -9.91
N ASP A 202 -11.52 -21.31 -10.18
CA ASP A 202 -12.42 -20.84 -11.23
C ASP A 202 -13.24 -19.67 -10.67
N LEU A 203 -12.85 -18.44 -11.03
CA LEU A 203 -13.51 -17.22 -10.56
C LEU A 203 -14.37 -16.65 -11.67
N HIS A 204 -15.59 -16.25 -11.33
CA HIS A 204 -16.59 -15.83 -12.30
C HIS A 204 -17.09 -14.41 -12.06
N VAL A 205 -17.30 -13.67 -13.15
CA VAL A 205 -18.05 -12.42 -13.09
C VAL A 205 -19.53 -12.69 -13.26
N VAL A 206 -20.34 -12.10 -12.40
CA VAL A 206 -21.79 -12.03 -12.53
C VAL A 206 -22.17 -10.61 -12.92
N PRO A 207 -22.87 -10.40 -14.05
CA PRO A 207 -23.26 -9.06 -14.47
C PRO A 207 -24.06 -8.33 -13.38
N LEU A 208 -23.63 -7.11 -13.07
CA LEU A 208 -24.34 -6.16 -12.22
C LEU A 208 -24.94 -5.07 -13.12
N THR A 209 -26.19 -4.70 -12.89
CA THR A 209 -26.79 -3.59 -13.65
C THR A 209 -26.13 -2.28 -13.27
N SER A 210 -26.08 -1.34 -14.22
CA SER A 210 -25.50 -0.01 -14.02
C SER A 210 -26.13 0.73 -12.83
N ASP A 211 -27.45 0.61 -12.66
CA ASP A 211 -28.16 1.19 -11.52
C ASP A 211 -27.79 0.53 -10.19
N ALA A 212 -27.63 -0.80 -10.16
CA ALA A 212 -27.23 -1.50 -8.95
C ALA A 212 -25.76 -1.20 -8.58
N ALA A 213 -24.87 -1.07 -9.57
CA ALA A 213 -23.50 -0.64 -9.36
C ALA A 213 -23.45 0.79 -8.81
N ARG A 214 -24.22 1.72 -9.39
CA ARG A 214 -24.32 3.10 -8.90
C ARG A 214 -24.83 3.12 -7.46
N GLN A 215 -25.88 2.36 -7.16
CA GLN A 215 -26.46 2.29 -5.82
C GLN A 215 -25.46 1.74 -4.80
N ALA A 216 -24.72 0.67 -5.14
CA ALA A 216 -23.70 0.12 -4.25
C ALA A 216 -22.60 1.13 -3.90
N MET A 217 -22.22 2.01 -4.82
CA MET A 217 -21.26 3.10 -4.55
C MET A 217 -21.87 4.17 -3.63
N LEU A 218 -23.14 4.53 -3.85
CA LEU A 218 -23.86 5.49 -2.99
C LEU A 218 -24.01 4.97 -1.56
N ASP A 219 -24.32 3.68 -1.40
CA ASP A 219 -24.44 3.03 -0.09
C ASP A 219 -23.10 3.00 0.66
N GLN A 220 -21.98 3.06 -0.07
CA GLN A 220 -20.62 3.21 0.48
C GLN A 220 -20.20 4.67 0.68
N GLY A 221 -21.11 5.63 0.49
CA GLY A 221 -20.89 7.05 0.74
C GLY A 221 -20.23 7.82 -0.40
N ALA A 222 -20.18 7.26 -1.61
CA ALA A 222 -19.69 8.00 -2.77
C ALA A 222 -20.60 9.19 -3.11
N ASP A 223 -19.99 10.29 -3.57
CA ASP A 223 -20.73 11.42 -4.12
C ASP A 223 -21.58 10.98 -5.34
N PRO A 224 -22.84 11.45 -5.50
CA PRO A 224 -23.69 11.04 -6.61
C PRO A 224 -23.13 11.34 -8.00
N ALA A 225 -22.43 12.45 -8.20
CA ALA A 225 -21.83 12.78 -9.49
C ALA A 225 -20.64 11.86 -9.78
N LEU A 226 -19.85 11.51 -8.76
CA LEU A 226 -18.76 10.55 -8.86
C LEU A 226 -19.27 9.13 -9.17
N ALA A 227 -20.33 8.67 -8.50
CA ALA A 227 -20.91 7.35 -8.76
C ALA A 227 -21.48 7.27 -10.19
N ALA A 228 -22.15 8.32 -10.66
CA ALA A 228 -22.65 8.38 -12.03
C ALA A 228 -21.53 8.40 -13.07
N SER A 229 -20.48 9.21 -12.85
CA SER A 229 -19.35 9.31 -13.78
C SER A 229 -18.54 8.01 -13.85
N ALA A 230 -18.32 7.33 -12.73
CA ALA A 230 -17.63 6.03 -12.71
C ALA A 230 -18.38 4.97 -13.53
N VAL A 231 -19.70 4.85 -13.33
CA VAL A 231 -20.52 3.89 -14.09
C VAL A 231 -20.57 4.24 -15.58
N SER A 232 -20.67 5.53 -15.92
CA SER A 232 -20.61 6.00 -17.30
C SER A 232 -19.26 5.70 -17.95
N TYR A 233 -18.16 5.87 -17.21
CA TYR A 233 -16.81 5.57 -17.68
C TYR A 233 -16.62 4.07 -17.94
N TRP A 234 -17.05 3.19 -17.03
CA TRP A 234 -16.99 1.75 -17.31
C TRP A 234 -17.84 1.34 -18.51
N ALA A 235 -18.99 1.97 -18.71
CA ALA A 235 -19.82 1.74 -19.89
C ALA A 235 -19.07 2.09 -21.18
N SER A 236 -18.40 3.26 -21.22
CA SER A 236 -17.71 3.72 -22.42
C SER A 236 -16.53 2.82 -22.81
N LEU A 237 -15.91 2.16 -21.82
CA LEU A 237 -14.77 1.25 -22.01
C LEU A 237 -15.13 -0.08 -22.70
N VAL A 238 -16.43 -0.37 -22.90
CA VAL A 238 -16.88 -1.51 -23.70
C VAL A 238 -16.62 -1.25 -25.19
N ASP A 239 -16.98 -0.06 -25.66
CA ASP A 239 -16.82 0.34 -27.07
C ASP A 239 -15.49 1.07 -27.33
N ASN A 240 -14.88 1.64 -26.29
CA ASN A 240 -13.67 2.46 -26.36
C ASN A 240 -12.64 1.97 -25.33
N PRO A 241 -11.93 0.86 -25.59
CA PRO A 241 -10.97 0.29 -24.66
C PRO A 241 -9.87 1.30 -24.28
N GLU A 242 -9.34 1.21 -23.05
CA GLU A 242 -8.19 2.04 -22.66
C GLU A 242 -7.00 1.77 -23.61
N PRO A 243 -6.21 2.80 -23.99
CA PRO A 243 -5.06 2.62 -24.86
C PRO A 243 -3.96 1.82 -24.16
N VAL A 244 -3.06 1.23 -24.96
CA VAL A 244 -1.83 0.58 -24.50
C VAL A 244 -0.65 1.35 -25.09
N THR A 245 0.28 1.81 -24.24
CA THR A 245 1.47 2.58 -24.64
C THR A 245 2.75 1.78 -24.40
N THR A 246 3.83 2.21 -25.04
CA THR A 246 5.20 1.67 -24.85
C THR A 246 6.04 2.50 -23.89
N THR A 247 5.47 3.56 -23.30
CA THR A 247 6.18 4.58 -22.50
C THR A 247 7.02 3.97 -21.38
N VAL A 248 6.49 2.98 -20.64
CA VAL A 248 7.23 2.31 -19.57
C VAL A 248 8.47 1.62 -20.14
N ALA A 249 8.34 0.93 -21.27
CA ALA A 249 9.44 0.21 -21.89
C ALA A 249 10.52 1.15 -22.44
N GLU A 250 10.10 2.24 -23.08
CA GLU A 250 10.99 3.26 -23.63
C GLU A 250 11.80 3.97 -22.54
N LEU A 251 11.18 4.27 -21.39
CA LEU A 251 11.84 4.98 -20.29
C LEU A 251 12.69 4.06 -19.41
N THR A 252 12.20 2.87 -19.10
CA THR A 252 12.85 1.96 -18.14
C THR A 252 13.81 0.96 -18.78
N GLY A 253 13.74 0.78 -20.10
CA GLY A 253 14.54 -0.20 -20.83
C GLY A 253 14.09 -1.65 -20.63
N ARG A 254 12.95 -1.89 -19.96
CA ARG A 254 12.34 -3.22 -19.77
C ARG A 254 10.84 -3.18 -20.09
N PRO A 255 10.22 -4.28 -20.51
CA PRO A 255 8.77 -4.33 -20.68
C PRO A 255 8.01 -3.88 -19.41
N ALA A 256 6.83 -3.29 -19.61
CA ALA A 256 5.88 -3.08 -18.53
C ALA A 256 5.45 -4.43 -17.93
N LEU A 257 5.24 -4.45 -16.62
CA LEU A 257 4.79 -5.63 -15.90
C LEU A 257 3.33 -5.92 -16.25
N THR A 258 3.03 -7.18 -16.51
CA THR A 258 1.70 -7.66 -16.88
C THR A 258 0.76 -7.72 -15.67
N PHE A 259 -0.56 -7.70 -15.94
CA PHE A 259 -1.54 -7.94 -14.88
C PHE A 259 -1.43 -9.38 -14.33
N ALA A 260 -1.00 -10.33 -15.16
CA ALA A 260 -0.75 -11.71 -14.73
C ALA A 260 0.47 -11.86 -13.80
N GLU A 261 1.50 -11.02 -13.95
CA GLU A 261 2.59 -10.91 -12.96
C GLU A 261 2.06 -10.35 -11.65
N TRP A 262 1.34 -9.23 -11.72
CA TRP A 262 0.72 -8.62 -10.54
C TRP A 262 -0.19 -9.61 -9.79
N ALA A 263 -1.09 -10.30 -10.50
CA ALA A 263 -2.01 -11.26 -9.89
C ALA A 263 -1.30 -12.43 -9.19
N ARG A 264 -0.14 -12.86 -9.69
CA ARG A 264 0.68 -13.90 -9.04
C ARG A 264 1.36 -13.40 -7.77
N GLU A 265 1.90 -12.18 -7.80
CA GLU A 265 2.53 -11.56 -6.63
C GLU A 265 1.54 -11.31 -5.49
N HIS A 266 0.28 -11.03 -5.84
CA HIS A 266 -0.81 -10.76 -4.89
C HIS A 266 -1.77 -11.94 -4.70
N ALA A 267 -1.43 -13.15 -5.20
CA ALA A 267 -2.34 -14.30 -5.19
C ALA A 267 -2.85 -14.67 -3.79
N ASP A 268 -1.97 -14.57 -2.79
CA ASP A 268 -2.30 -14.87 -1.39
C ASP A 268 -3.41 -13.97 -0.82
N GLU A 269 -3.56 -12.76 -1.36
CA GLU A 269 -4.61 -11.86 -0.92
C GLU A 269 -6.00 -12.34 -1.34
N PHE A 270 -6.13 -13.17 -2.38
CA PHE A 270 -7.42 -13.60 -2.94
C PHE A 270 -7.87 -14.99 -2.45
N ARG A 271 -7.08 -15.64 -1.61
CA ARG A 271 -7.38 -16.98 -1.08
C ARG A 271 -7.50 -16.98 0.43
N VAL A 272 -8.25 -17.95 0.93
CA VAL A 272 -8.23 -18.30 2.36
C VAL A 272 -6.95 -19.09 2.58
N LEU A 273 -5.99 -18.49 3.27
CA LEU A 273 -4.72 -19.16 3.59
C LEU A 273 -4.97 -20.33 4.55
N SER A 274 -4.24 -21.42 4.36
CA SER A 274 -4.24 -22.51 5.35
C SER A 274 -3.52 -22.07 6.63
N THR A 275 -3.79 -22.74 7.75
CA THR A 275 -3.07 -22.51 9.02
C THR A 275 -1.55 -22.56 8.83
N ALA A 276 -1.05 -23.48 8.00
CA ALA A 276 0.37 -23.62 7.70
C ALA A 276 0.95 -22.40 7.00
N GLU A 277 0.22 -21.83 6.04
CA GLU A 277 0.65 -20.65 5.27
C GLU A 277 0.58 -19.39 6.11
N VAL A 278 -0.48 -19.22 6.90
CA VAL A 278 -0.59 -18.13 7.89
C VAL A 278 0.57 -18.20 8.87
N ALA A 279 0.84 -19.39 9.43
CA ALA A 279 1.91 -19.57 10.39
C ALA A 279 3.28 -19.27 9.80
N GLN A 280 3.59 -19.78 8.61
CA GLN A 280 4.87 -19.57 7.96
C GLN A 280 5.08 -18.09 7.62
N GLY A 281 4.10 -17.45 6.97
CA GLY A 281 4.19 -16.04 6.60
C GLY A 281 4.30 -15.11 7.81
N TYR A 282 3.54 -15.39 8.87
CA TYR A 282 3.60 -14.65 10.13
C TYR A 282 4.98 -14.78 10.81
N VAL A 283 5.53 -16.00 10.90
CA VAL A 283 6.87 -16.25 11.48
C VAL A 283 7.96 -15.58 10.66
N ASP A 284 7.92 -15.69 9.35
CA ASP A 284 8.95 -15.13 8.45
C ASP A 284 8.97 -13.60 8.52
N ALA A 285 7.80 -12.97 8.55
CA ALA A 285 7.67 -11.53 8.71
C ALA A 285 8.22 -11.05 10.06
N LEU A 286 7.82 -11.70 11.16
CA LEU A 286 8.31 -11.36 12.50
C LEU A 286 9.81 -11.58 12.66
N SER A 287 10.34 -12.71 12.17
CA SER A 287 11.77 -13.06 12.27
C SER A 287 12.65 -12.08 11.49
N ALA A 288 12.11 -11.47 10.44
CA ALA A 288 12.79 -10.44 9.66
C ALA A 288 12.53 -9.01 10.14
N GLY A 289 11.82 -8.82 11.26
CA GLY A 289 11.48 -7.50 11.79
C GLY A 289 10.47 -6.72 10.96
N ARG A 290 9.74 -7.37 10.05
CA ARG A 290 8.74 -6.76 9.16
C ARG A 290 7.36 -6.81 9.82
N LEU A 291 7.18 -6.03 10.89
CA LEU A 291 5.96 -6.02 11.69
C LEU A 291 4.71 -5.72 10.85
N ASP A 292 4.77 -4.76 9.93
CA ASP A 292 3.62 -4.42 9.06
C ASP A 292 3.16 -5.61 8.21
N GLU A 293 4.11 -6.44 7.72
CA GLU A 293 3.78 -7.66 6.98
C GLU A 293 3.16 -8.73 7.89
N ALA A 294 3.68 -8.88 9.11
CA ALA A 294 3.13 -9.82 10.09
C ALA A 294 1.67 -9.48 10.45
N PHE A 295 1.35 -8.18 10.53
CA PHE A 295 -0.01 -7.73 10.85
C PHE A 295 -1.04 -8.03 9.75
N ASN A 296 -0.61 -8.25 8.50
CA ASN A 296 -1.51 -8.68 7.43
C ASN A 296 -2.14 -10.07 7.68
N PHE A 297 -1.50 -10.88 8.52
CA PHE A 297 -2.02 -12.19 8.93
C PHE A 297 -3.00 -12.10 10.10
N LEU A 298 -3.18 -10.94 10.73
CA LEU A 298 -4.12 -10.77 11.85
C LEU A 298 -5.51 -10.39 11.31
N SER A 299 -6.55 -10.97 11.92
CA SER A 299 -7.92 -10.50 11.72
C SER A 299 -8.08 -9.07 12.26
N PRO A 300 -8.90 -8.20 11.65
CA PRO A 300 -9.22 -6.89 12.21
C PRO A 300 -9.76 -6.95 13.64
N ASP A 301 -10.45 -8.04 14.00
CA ASP A 301 -11.04 -8.29 15.31
C ASP A 301 -10.21 -9.25 16.18
N VAL A 302 -8.91 -9.42 15.85
CA VAL A 302 -8.01 -10.31 16.58
C VAL A 302 -8.01 -10.03 18.09
N ILE A 303 -7.99 -11.09 18.90
CA ILE A 303 -7.89 -10.99 20.36
C ILE A 303 -6.51 -11.44 20.80
N ARG A 304 -5.73 -10.57 21.45
CA ARG A 304 -4.46 -10.94 22.09
C ARG A 304 -4.63 -11.03 23.59
N SER A 305 -4.32 -12.20 24.15
CA SER A 305 -4.28 -12.44 25.60
C SER A 305 -2.84 -12.63 26.06
N ALA A 306 -2.34 -11.66 26.82
CA ALA A 306 -0.97 -11.67 27.34
C ALA A 306 -0.95 -11.06 28.76
N PRO A 307 -1.28 -11.83 29.81
CA PRO A 307 -1.51 -11.31 31.17
C PRO A 307 -0.32 -10.58 31.80
N LEU A 308 0.91 -10.89 31.38
CA LEU A 308 2.13 -10.21 31.84
C LEU A 308 2.44 -8.92 31.06
N GLU A 309 1.74 -8.69 29.95
CA GLU A 309 1.84 -7.47 29.15
C GLU A 309 0.71 -6.47 29.49
N SER A 310 -0.50 -6.99 29.70
CA SER A 310 -1.72 -6.25 29.97
C SER A 310 -2.65 -7.06 30.87
N PRO A 311 -3.34 -6.43 31.85
CA PRO A 311 -4.28 -7.13 32.73
C PRO A 311 -5.57 -7.61 32.02
N THR A 312 -5.85 -7.10 30.83
CA THR A 312 -7.02 -7.46 30.01
C THR A 312 -6.62 -7.79 28.58
N ASP A 313 -7.45 -8.61 27.92
CA ASP A 313 -7.31 -8.91 26.49
C ASP A 313 -7.32 -7.62 25.65
N LEU A 314 -6.42 -7.57 24.68
CA LEU A 314 -6.36 -6.51 23.67
C LEU A 314 -7.18 -6.94 22.45
N LYS A 315 -7.96 -6.02 21.90
CA LYS A 315 -8.86 -6.29 20.77
C LYS A 315 -8.50 -5.42 19.57
N GLY A 316 -8.34 -6.08 18.43
CA GLY A 316 -7.96 -5.47 17.17
C GLY A 316 -6.48 -5.11 17.10
N THR A 317 -6.02 -4.90 15.86
CA THR A 317 -4.61 -4.68 15.54
C THR A 317 -4.04 -3.39 16.15
N THR A 318 -4.84 -2.32 16.20
CA THR A 318 -4.41 -1.04 16.78
C THR A 318 -4.01 -1.17 18.26
N ALA A 319 -4.86 -1.77 19.09
CA ALA A 319 -4.59 -1.91 20.52
C ALA A 319 -3.38 -2.82 20.80
N ILE A 320 -3.20 -3.87 20.00
CA ILE A 320 -2.04 -4.76 20.09
C ILE A 320 -0.76 -4.00 19.79
N LEU A 321 -0.77 -3.16 18.75
CA LEU A 321 0.40 -2.41 18.33
C LEU A 321 0.80 -1.33 19.34
N GLU A 322 -0.16 -0.55 19.84
CA GLU A 322 0.08 0.46 20.89
C GLU A 322 0.70 -0.18 22.14
N ASN A 323 0.21 -1.37 22.53
CA ASN A 323 0.78 -2.11 23.64
C ASN A 323 2.19 -2.62 23.34
N ALA A 324 2.44 -3.15 22.14
CA ALA A 324 3.77 -3.60 21.73
C ALA A 324 4.78 -2.44 21.78
N GLN A 325 4.43 -1.28 21.19
CA GLN A 325 5.27 -0.07 21.23
C GLN A 325 5.61 0.34 22.66
N ARG A 326 4.60 0.40 23.55
CA ARG A 326 4.80 0.73 24.96
C ARG A 326 5.80 -0.20 25.65
N LEU A 327 5.74 -1.50 25.37
CA LEU A 327 6.63 -2.51 25.98
C LEU A 327 8.05 -2.45 25.41
N THR A 328 8.21 -1.96 24.19
CA THR A 328 9.51 -1.97 23.48
C THR A 328 10.19 -0.60 23.41
N THR A 329 9.60 0.47 23.94
CA THR A 329 10.13 1.84 23.87
C THR A 329 11.61 1.94 24.24
N ASP A 330 12.04 1.28 25.32
CA ASP A 330 13.41 1.35 25.83
C ASP A 330 14.24 0.10 25.47
N LEU A 331 13.81 -0.68 24.47
CA LEU A 331 14.44 -1.94 24.10
C LEU A 331 14.94 -1.92 22.65
N GLU A 332 16.19 -2.33 22.47
CA GLU A 332 16.79 -2.63 21.18
C GLU A 332 16.92 -4.15 21.03
N TYR A 333 16.29 -4.72 20.01
CA TYR A 333 16.42 -6.14 19.70
C TYR A 333 17.72 -6.41 18.92
N LEU A 334 18.60 -7.21 19.51
CA LEU A 334 19.89 -7.58 18.93
C LEU A 334 19.77 -8.83 18.05
N ALA A 335 18.94 -9.78 18.48
CA ALA A 335 18.64 -11.01 17.74
C ALA A 335 17.29 -11.58 18.18
N VAL A 336 16.67 -12.33 17.27
CA VAL A 336 15.49 -13.15 17.55
C VAL A 336 15.76 -14.57 17.10
N GLU A 337 15.57 -15.52 18.00
CA GLU A 337 15.53 -16.95 17.68
C GLU A 337 14.09 -17.44 17.73
N THR A 338 13.69 -18.21 16.73
CA THR A 338 12.35 -18.79 16.64
C THR A 338 12.42 -20.32 16.64
N LEU A 339 11.49 -20.95 17.36
CA LEU A 339 11.23 -22.38 17.26
C LEU A 339 9.75 -22.59 16.91
N GLY A 340 9.50 -23.17 15.74
CA GLY A 340 8.19 -23.29 15.13
C GLY A 340 8.18 -22.77 13.69
N PRO A 341 7.01 -22.65 13.05
CA PRO A 341 5.70 -22.88 13.65
C PRO A 341 5.42 -24.38 13.90
N LEU A 342 4.90 -24.70 15.07
CA LEU A 342 4.37 -26.04 15.39
C LEU A 342 2.88 -26.06 15.07
N LEU A 343 2.49 -26.80 14.04
CA LEU A 343 1.14 -26.80 13.47
C LEU A 343 0.24 -27.87 14.10
N HIS A 344 -1.02 -27.52 14.35
CA HIS A 344 -2.07 -28.48 14.68
C HIS A 344 -3.45 -27.92 14.27
N GLU A 345 -4.05 -28.51 13.23
CA GLU A 345 -5.38 -28.11 12.71
C GLU A 345 -5.48 -26.61 12.41
N ASP A 346 -6.33 -25.89 13.14
CA ASP A 346 -6.57 -24.45 13.08
C ASP A 346 -5.66 -23.65 14.03
N HIS A 347 -4.67 -24.30 14.65
CA HIS A 347 -3.73 -23.67 15.58
C HIS A 347 -2.28 -23.79 15.13
N PHE A 348 -1.46 -22.84 15.57
CA PHE A 348 -0.02 -22.99 15.54
C PHE A 348 0.65 -22.33 16.75
N ALA A 349 1.79 -22.86 17.17
CA ALA A 349 2.58 -22.30 18.25
C ALA A 349 3.98 -21.89 17.77
N ILE A 350 4.47 -20.76 18.28
CA ILE A 350 5.81 -20.26 18.02
C ILE A 350 6.45 -19.88 19.34
N ARG A 351 7.67 -20.37 19.59
CA ARG A 351 8.51 -19.85 20.66
C ARG A 351 9.45 -18.80 20.10
N PHE A 352 9.41 -17.61 20.68
CA PHE A 352 10.38 -16.54 20.42
C PHE A 352 11.34 -16.41 21.59
N THR A 353 12.62 -16.31 21.29
CA THR A 353 13.66 -15.90 22.24
C THR A 353 14.29 -14.62 21.71
N PHE A 354 14.05 -13.53 22.41
CA PHE A 354 14.57 -12.21 22.08
C PHE A 354 15.80 -11.93 22.91
N ASP A 355 16.90 -11.62 22.22
CA ASP A 355 18.07 -11.02 22.82
C ASP A 355 17.99 -9.50 22.66
N GLN A 356 18.01 -8.80 23.77
CA GLN A 356 17.64 -7.39 23.81
C GLN A 356 18.54 -6.60 24.75
N ARG A 357 18.77 -5.35 24.39
CA ARG A 357 19.50 -4.36 25.19
C ARG A 357 18.55 -3.25 25.59
N ASN A 358 18.51 -2.92 26.87
CA ASN A 358 17.81 -1.73 27.32
C ASN A 358 18.63 -0.49 26.92
N THR A 359 18.03 0.41 26.15
CA THR A 359 18.71 1.56 25.54
C THR A 359 19.10 2.64 26.56
N VAL A 360 18.41 2.68 27.70
CA VAL A 360 18.66 3.64 28.79
C VAL A 360 19.79 3.17 29.71
N THR A 361 19.75 1.89 30.12
CA THR A 361 20.69 1.32 31.12
C THR A 361 21.87 0.59 30.48
N GLY A 362 21.78 0.22 29.20
CA GLY A 362 22.75 -0.61 28.49
C GLY A 362 22.72 -2.09 28.88
N LEU A 363 21.85 -2.50 29.80
CA LEU A 363 21.76 -3.89 30.27
C LEU A 363 21.21 -4.80 29.17
N ARG A 364 21.92 -5.91 28.92
CA ARG A 364 21.47 -6.98 28.01
C ARG A 364 20.68 -8.02 28.79
N SER A 365 19.58 -8.48 28.21
CA SER A 365 18.70 -9.50 28.78
C SER A 365 18.15 -10.40 27.68
N GLN A 366 17.60 -11.55 28.07
CA GLN A 366 16.86 -12.42 27.17
C GLN A 366 15.44 -12.59 27.68
N THR A 367 14.48 -12.48 26.77
CA THR A 367 13.06 -12.74 27.04
C THR A 367 12.61 -13.89 26.15
N THR A 368 12.00 -14.92 26.73
CA THR A 368 11.47 -16.05 25.97
C THR A 368 9.97 -16.18 26.20
N LYS A 369 9.21 -16.25 25.11
CA LYS A 369 7.75 -16.42 25.13
C LYS A 369 7.28 -17.44 24.10
N LEU A 370 6.16 -18.08 24.38
CA LEU A 370 5.39 -18.90 23.45
C LEU A 370 4.14 -18.12 23.06
N SER A 371 3.92 -17.93 21.77
CA SER A 371 2.64 -17.47 21.22
C SER A 371 1.89 -18.68 20.66
N LEU A 372 0.67 -18.91 21.13
CA LEU A 372 -0.29 -19.84 20.56
C LEU A 372 -1.31 -19.05 19.75
N CYS A 373 -1.38 -19.30 18.46
CA CYS A 373 -2.24 -18.61 17.52
C CYS A 373 -3.38 -19.53 17.06
N THR A 374 -4.60 -19.02 17.07
CA THR A 374 -5.77 -19.65 16.42
C THR A 374 -6.01 -18.96 15.09
N VAL A 375 -6.18 -19.75 14.03
CA VAL A 375 -6.42 -19.32 12.66
C VAL A 375 -7.84 -19.67 12.25
N ASP A 376 -8.57 -18.68 11.79
CA ASP A 376 -9.87 -18.89 11.13
C ASP A 376 -9.90 -18.06 9.84
N SER A 377 -10.47 -18.65 8.79
CA SER A 377 -10.64 -17.99 7.49
C SER A 377 -9.36 -17.34 6.95
N GLY A 378 -8.20 -17.97 7.20
CA GLY A 378 -6.89 -17.56 6.72
C GLY A 378 -6.27 -16.39 7.47
N GLN A 379 -6.76 -16.08 8.66
CA GLN A 379 -6.19 -15.05 9.53
C GLN A 379 -6.12 -15.52 10.98
N ILE A 380 -5.16 -14.98 11.74
CA ILE A 380 -5.04 -15.17 13.17
C ILE A 380 -6.17 -14.38 13.85
N THR A 381 -7.12 -15.08 14.46
CA THR A 381 -8.24 -14.48 15.20
C THR A 381 -7.96 -14.36 16.69
N ARG A 382 -7.00 -15.13 17.20
CA ARG A 382 -6.59 -15.09 18.60
C ARG A 382 -5.10 -15.42 18.74
N GLU A 383 -4.44 -14.71 19.64
CA GLU A 383 -3.07 -14.98 20.06
C GLU A 383 -2.97 -15.00 21.59
N GLU A 384 -2.53 -16.13 22.15
CA GLU A 384 -2.31 -16.31 23.58
C GLU A 384 -0.82 -16.44 23.87
N VAL A 385 -0.33 -15.66 24.84
CA VAL A 385 1.11 -15.46 25.05
C VAL A 385 1.51 -15.92 26.43
N PHE A 386 2.46 -16.85 26.47
CA PHE A 386 2.99 -17.46 27.68
C PHE A 386 4.48 -17.17 27.80
N TYR A 387 4.90 -16.47 28.85
CA TYR A 387 6.31 -16.17 29.06
C TYR A 387 7.00 -17.29 29.84
N TYR A 388 8.14 -17.75 29.32
CA TYR A 388 9.09 -18.57 30.09
C TYR A 388 10.03 -17.70 30.91
N THR A 389 10.40 -16.53 30.37
CA THR A 389 11.16 -15.50 31.07
C THR A 389 10.41 -14.19 30.88
N PRO A 390 9.89 -13.55 31.93
CA PRO A 390 9.09 -12.34 31.80
C PRO A 390 9.92 -11.16 31.25
N PRO A 391 9.28 -10.20 30.56
CA PRO A 391 9.96 -9.03 30.05
C PRO A 391 10.46 -8.14 31.20
N SER A 392 11.63 -7.54 31.01
CA SER A 392 12.24 -6.62 31.98
C SER A 392 11.30 -5.43 32.24
N GLY A 393 10.69 -5.36 33.43
CA GLY A 393 9.83 -4.24 33.85
C GLY A 393 8.32 -4.50 33.82
N SER A 394 7.86 -5.74 33.63
CA SER A 394 6.46 -6.16 33.83
C SER A 394 6.05 -6.21 35.29
#